data_AF-A0A0E3MA00-F1
#
_entry.id   AF-A0A0E3MA00-F1
#
_cell.length_a   1.000
_cell.length_b   1.000
_cell.length_c   1.000
_cell.angle_alpha   90.00
_cell.angle_beta   90.00
_cell.angle_gamma   90.00
#
_symmetry.space_group_name_H-M   'P 1'
#
loop_
_entity.id
_entity.type
_entity.pdbx_description
1 polymer ?
#
loop_
_entity_poly.entity_id
_entity_poly.type
_entity_poly.pdbx_seq_one_letter_code
_entity_poly.pdbx_strand_id
1 'polypeptide(L)'
;MYNKLLFAIILFGLIIVGFVKTLYKIRKYVVNYNFVGEYSSKVNNLLNETIIDEDYSYILSNIEKLSHTMGHYAIMDYKPPFANYIHKNYNIVNFILNYNDRIMNQELIMALKSMQVYLGACENEIEELKKCLKNPFKLFAEGFRFIFNTPLFILESLGIISTRMYYRIKVNTIYYFIQRIAGLIGFVSAVVGTIQGKEVLFNIYNKGSKLITSIFK
;
A
#
# COMPACT_ATOMS: atom_id res chain seq x y z
N MET A 1 30.96 -16.00 15.12
CA MET A 1 29.78 -16.73 14.57
C MET A 1 28.47 -16.00 14.89
N TYR A 2 28.29 -15.57 16.14
CA TYR A 2 27.11 -14.83 16.64
C TYR A 2 26.69 -13.63 15.78
N ASN A 3 27.61 -12.73 15.42
CA ASN A 3 27.28 -11.53 14.63
C ASN A 3 26.74 -11.83 13.22
N LYS A 4 27.16 -12.95 12.61
CA LYS A 4 26.66 -13.36 11.28
C LYS A 4 25.24 -13.92 11.38
N LEU A 5 24.97 -14.67 12.45
CA LEU A 5 23.65 -15.24 12.72
C LEU A 5 22.64 -14.13 13.05
N LEU A 6 23.05 -13.16 13.88
CA LEU A 6 22.23 -11.99 14.20
C LEU A 6 21.89 -11.14 12.96
N PHE A 7 22.87 -10.94 12.07
CA PHE A 7 22.64 -10.22 10.81
C PHE A 7 21.66 -10.95 9.88
N ALA A 8 21.81 -12.27 9.73
CA ALA A 8 20.89 -13.07 8.93
C ALA A 8 19.46 -13.03 9.50
N ILE A 9 19.30 -13.05 10.82
CA ILE A 9 17.99 -12.93 11.49
C ILE A 9 17.35 -11.57 11.18
N ILE A 10 18.11 -10.47 11.20
CA ILE A 10 17.59 -9.13 10.90
C ILE A 10 17.11 -9.04 9.44
N LEU A 11 17.92 -9.54 8.49
CA LEU A 11 17.53 -9.57 7.07
C LEU A 11 16.26 -10.41 6.85
N PHE A 12 16.20 -11.58 7.47
CA PHE A 12 15.04 -12.46 7.35
C PHE A 12 13.79 -11.85 7.99
N GLY A 13 13.94 -11.20 9.15
CA GLY A 13 12.88 -10.45 9.81
C GLY A 13 12.30 -9.34 8.93
N LEU A 14 13.15 -8.58 8.24
CA LEU A 14 12.71 -7.55 7.28
C LEU A 14 11.89 -8.14 6.13
N ILE A 15 12.30 -9.29 5.58
CA ILE A 15 11.55 -9.99 4.53
C ILE A 15 10.17 -10.44 5.05
N ILE A 16 10.12 -11.02 6.26
CA ILE A 16 8.85 -11.43 6.88
C ILE A 16 7.91 -10.23 7.06
N VAL A 17 8.40 -9.12 7.60
CA VAL A 17 7.61 -7.89 7.77
C VAL A 17 7.06 -7.40 6.43
N GLY A 18 7.91 -7.36 5.39
CA GLY A 18 7.49 -7.01 4.04
C GLY A 18 6.43 -7.94 3.47
N PHE A 19 6.57 -9.25 3.73
CA PHE A 19 5.62 -10.28 3.30
C PHE A 19 4.25 -10.08 3.96
N VAL A 20 4.20 -9.98 5.29
CA VAL A 20 2.97 -9.75 6.06
C VAL A 20 2.26 -8.48 5.59
N LYS A 21 3.02 -7.39 5.40
CA LYS A 21 2.46 -6.11 4.95
C LYS A 21 1.91 -6.17 3.52
N THR A 22 2.57 -6.92 2.63
CA THR A 22 2.11 -7.14 1.26
C THR A 22 0.82 -7.98 1.26
N LEU A 23 0.72 -9.01 2.09
CA LEU A 23 -0.51 -9.79 2.26
C LEU A 23 -1.67 -8.95 2.78
N TYR A 24 -1.42 -8.07 3.76
CA TYR A 24 -2.46 -7.17 4.27
C TYR A 24 -2.99 -6.23 3.18
N LYS A 25 -2.11 -5.68 2.34
CA LYS A 25 -2.50 -4.87 1.18
C LYS A 25 -3.37 -5.65 0.20
N ILE A 26 -2.97 -6.87 -0.17
CA ILE A 26 -3.75 -7.73 -1.07
C ILE A 26 -5.15 -7.97 -0.48
N ARG A 27 -5.23 -8.35 0.80
CA ARG A 27 -6.51 -8.57 1.47
C ARG A 27 -7.38 -7.33 1.42
N LYS A 28 -6.82 -6.14 1.67
CA LYS A 28 -7.56 -4.88 1.59
C LYS A 28 -8.14 -4.66 0.18
N TYR A 29 -7.34 -4.83 -0.88
CA TYR A 29 -7.84 -4.66 -2.25
C TYR A 29 -8.89 -5.71 -2.63
N VAL A 30 -8.74 -6.97 -2.19
CA VAL A 30 -9.75 -8.01 -2.42
C VAL A 30 -11.07 -7.67 -1.74
N VAL A 31 -11.03 -7.23 -0.47
CA VAL A 31 -12.24 -6.80 0.25
C VAL A 31 -12.93 -5.63 -0.46
N ASN A 32 -12.15 -4.64 -0.88
CA ASN A 32 -12.67 -3.48 -1.61
C ASN A 32 -13.25 -3.86 -2.98
N TYR A 33 -12.55 -4.71 -3.74
CA TYR A 33 -13.01 -5.22 -5.04
C TYR A 33 -14.35 -5.94 -4.90
N ASN A 34 -14.44 -6.87 -3.94
CA ASN A 34 -15.67 -7.63 -3.69
C ASN A 34 -16.83 -6.72 -3.30
N PHE A 35 -16.58 -5.74 -2.42
CA PHE A 35 -17.60 -4.78 -1.99
C PHE A 35 -18.12 -3.92 -3.16
N VAL A 36 -17.23 -3.36 -3.98
CA VAL A 36 -17.64 -2.54 -5.14
C VAL A 36 -18.30 -3.40 -6.21
N GLY A 37 -17.85 -4.64 -6.42
CA GLY A 37 -18.47 -5.59 -7.33
C GLY A 37 -19.90 -5.95 -6.92
N GLU A 38 -20.11 -6.25 -5.63
CA GLU A 38 -21.44 -6.50 -5.07
C GLU A 38 -22.35 -5.27 -5.23
N TYR A 39 -21.85 -4.09 -4.87
CA TYR A 39 -22.60 -2.84 -5.01
C TYR A 39 -22.99 -2.60 -6.47
N SER A 40 -22.06 -2.74 -7.41
CA SER A 40 -22.33 -2.58 -8.85
C SER A 40 -23.36 -3.59 -9.35
N SER A 41 -23.33 -4.83 -8.85
CA SER A 41 -24.33 -5.85 -9.20
C SER A 41 -25.73 -5.45 -8.73
N LYS A 42 -25.86 -4.95 -7.50
CA LYS A 42 -27.13 -4.49 -6.95
C LYS A 42 -27.69 -3.28 -7.69
N VAL A 43 -26.82 -2.34 -8.07
CA VAL A 43 -27.22 -1.22 -8.94
C VAL A 43 -27.72 -1.75 -10.28
N ASN A 44 -27.03 -2.69 -10.92
CA ASN A 44 -27.48 -3.28 -12.18
C ASN A 44 -28.82 -4.03 -12.06
N ASN A 45 -29.06 -4.75 -10.96
CA ASN A 45 -30.36 -5.38 -10.70
C ASN A 45 -31.49 -4.34 -10.62
N LEU A 46 -31.23 -3.23 -9.94
CA LEU A 46 -32.15 -2.10 -9.83
C LEU A 46 -32.43 -1.45 -11.20
N LEU A 47 -31.43 -1.39 -12.09
CA LEU A 47 -31.61 -0.91 -13.46
C LEU A 47 -32.40 -1.88 -14.35
N ASN A 48 -32.25 -3.19 -14.14
CA ASN A 48 -32.81 -4.25 -14.98
C ASN A 48 -34.17 -4.79 -14.49
N GLU A 49 -34.92 -4.01 -13.70
CA GLU A 49 -36.29 -4.29 -13.25
C GLU A 49 -36.49 -5.50 -12.31
N THR A 50 -35.42 -6.03 -11.70
CA THR A 50 -35.54 -6.92 -10.52
C THR A 50 -35.51 -6.06 -9.26
N ILE A 51 -36.55 -5.23 -9.09
CA ILE A 51 -36.65 -4.33 -7.94
C ILE A 51 -36.95 -5.16 -6.70
N ILE A 52 -35.94 -5.29 -5.84
CA ILE A 52 -36.08 -5.80 -4.48
C ILE A 52 -35.86 -4.58 -3.58
N ASP A 53 -36.85 -4.21 -2.75
CA ASP A 53 -36.75 -3.08 -1.82
C ASP A 53 -35.46 -3.13 -0.95
N GLU A 54 -34.98 -4.35 -0.69
CA GLU A 54 -33.72 -4.61 0.01
C GLU A 54 -32.48 -4.08 -0.74
N ASP A 55 -32.44 -4.19 -2.07
CA ASP A 55 -31.30 -3.71 -2.88
C ASP A 55 -31.23 -2.19 -2.89
N TYR A 56 -32.38 -1.51 -2.96
CA TYR A 56 -32.44 -0.05 -2.88
C TYR A 56 -31.98 0.46 -1.51
N SER A 57 -32.46 -0.16 -0.43
CA SER A 57 -32.03 0.14 0.94
C SER A 57 -30.52 -0.10 1.14
N TYR A 58 -29.99 -1.18 0.57
CA TYR A 58 -28.56 -1.47 0.59
C TYR A 58 -27.74 -0.39 -0.13
N ILE A 59 -28.16 0.03 -1.33
CA ILE A 59 -27.49 1.07 -2.12
C ILE A 59 -27.45 2.38 -1.33
N LEU A 60 -28.59 2.83 -0.80
CA LEU A 60 -28.68 4.06 -0.02
C LEU A 60 -27.77 4.03 1.21
N SER A 61 -27.80 2.94 1.98
CA SER A 61 -27.02 2.81 3.22
C SER A 61 -25.51 2.67 3.00
N ASN A 62 -25.06 2.29 1.80
CA ASN A 62 -23.64 2.03 1.51
C ASN A 62 -22.99 3.06 0.58
N ILE A 63 -23.71 4.11 0.16
CA ILE A 63 -23.18 5.05 -0.84
C ILE A 63 -21.96 5.84 -0.36
N GLU A 64 -21.95 6.26 0.91
CA GLU A 64 -20.79 6.95 1.50
C GLU A 64 -19.58 6.01 1.59
N LYS A 65 -19.83 4.75 2.00
CA LYS A 65 -18.81 3.71 2.06
C LYS A 65 -18.24 3.43 0.67
N LEU A 66 -19.07 3.44 -0.38
CA LEU A 66 -18.63 3.31 -1.77
C LEU A 66 -17.72 4.46 -2.18
N SER A 67 -18.15 5.70 -1.95
CA SER A 67 -17.33 6.88 -2.24
C SER A 67 -15.98 6.84 -1.53
N HIS A 68 -15.97 6.52 -0.23
CA HIS A 68 -14.73 6.41 0.53
C HIS A 68 -13.83 5.25 0.05
N THR A 69 -14.42 4.12 -0.33
CA THR A 69 -13.69 2.95 -0.83
C THR A 69 -13.02 3.25 -2.18
N MET A 70 -13.74 3.94 -3.06
CA MET A 70 -13.25 4.36 -4.37
C MET A 70 -12.26 5.52 -4.30
N GLY A 71 -12.35 6.37 -3.28
CA GLY A 71 -11.44 7.50 -3.08
C GLY A 71 -11.45 8.43 -4.30
N HIS A 72 -10.29 8.63 -4.93
CA HIS A 72 -10.17 9.52 -6.09
C HIS A 72 -11.02 9.07 -7.30
N TYR A 73 -11.29 7.77 -7.44
CA TYR A 73 -12.14 7.25 -8.53
C TYR A 73 -13.61 7.66 -8.40
N ALA A 74 -14.04 8.09 -7.21
CA ALA A 74 -15.39 8.60 -6.98
C ALA A 74 -15.51 10.12 -7.17
N ILE A 75 -14.43 10.82 -7.51
CA ILE A 75 -14.39 12.28 -7.52
C ILE A 75 -14.02 12.76 -8.93
N MET A 76 -14.82 13.70 -9.49
CA MET A 76 -14.48 14.35 -10.75
C MET A 76 -14.95 15.80 -10.79
N ASP A 77 -14.34 16.61 -11.65
CA ASP A 77 -14.87 17.93 -11.99
C ASP A 77 -16.06 17.75 -12.95
N TYR A 78 -17.24 18.23 -12.54
CA TYR A 78 -18.49 18.02 -13.26
C TYR A 78 -19.08 19.33 -13.77
N LYS A 79 -19.44 19.36 -15.06
CA LYS A 79 -20.19 20.46 -15.67
C LYS A 79 -21.59 19.95 -16.01
N PRO A 80 -22.64 20.42 -15.33
CA PRO A 80 -24.00 20.03 -15.66
C PRO A 80 -24.38 20.43 -17.10
N PRO A 81 -25.26 19.66 -17.77
CA PRO A 81 -25.80 20.03 -19.07
C PRO A 81 -26.35 21.46 -19.05
N PHE A 82 -25.97 22.26 -20.05
CA PHE A 82 -26.43 23.63 -20.24
C PHE A 82 -26.03 24.62 -19.11
N ALA A 83 -25.26 24.20 -18.11
CA ALA A 83 -24.72 25.08 -17.08
C ALA A 83 -23.41 25.74 -17.55
N ASN A 84 -23.19 27.00 -17.16
CA ASN A 84 -21.93 27.72 -17.41
C ASN A 84 -20.98 27.70 -16.19
N TYR A 85 -21.11 26.72 -15.31
CA TYR A 85 -20.26 26.56 -14.13
C TYR A 85 -19.79 25.10 -14.01
N ILE A 86 -18.68 24.89 -13.28
CA ILE A 86 -18.09 23.58 -13.03
C ILE A 86 -18.09 23.34 -11.52
N HIS A 87 -18.67 22.22 -11.09
CA HIS A 87 -18.51 21.70 -9.75
C HIS A 87 -17.17 20.99 -9.65
N LYS A 88 -16.27 21.52 -8.81
CA LYS A 88 -14.98 20.88 -8.56
C LYS A 88 -15.10 19.78 -7.53
N ASN A 89 -14.37 18.68 -7.75
CA ASN A 89 -14.33 17.53 -6.84
C ASN A 89 -15.72 16.96 -6.49
N TYR A 90 -16.61 16.85 -7.46
CA TYR A 90 -17.94 16.30 -7.27
C TYR A 90 -17.88 14.77 -7.08
N ASN A 91 -18.62 14.26 -6.10
CA ASN A 91 -18.74 12.83 -5.88
C ASN A 91 -19.72 12.20 -6.88
N ILE A 92 -19.20 11.57 -7.94
CA ILE A 92 -20.00 11.04 -9.05
C ILE A 92 -20.85 9.85 -8.65
N VAL A 93 -20.52 9.19 -7.55
CA VAL A 93 -21.33 8.07 -7.02
C VAL A 93 -22.71 8.56 -6.62
N ASN A 94 -22.87 9.83 -6.24
CA ASN A 94 -24.16 10.41 -5.85
C ASN A 94 -25.19 10.42 -7.00
N PHE A 95 -24.77 10.32 -8.26
CA PHE A 95 -25.69 10.21 -9.39
C PHE A 95 -26.58 8.96 -9.31
N ILE A 96 -26.16 7.94 -8.56
CA ILE A 96 -26.96 6.72 -8.31
C ILE A 96 -28.22 7.05 -7.50
N LEU A 97 -28.18 8.07 -6.65
CA LEU A 97 -29.34 8.50 -5.84
C LEU A 97 -30.44 9.16 -6.68
N ASN A 98 -30.05 9.76 -7.81
CA ASN A 98 -30.97 10.45 -8.71
C ASN A 98 -31.64 9.49 -9.71
N TYR A 99 -31.72 8.20 -9.36
CA TYR A 99 -32.51 7.22 -10.10
C TYR A 99 -33.99 7.55 -9.94
N ASN A 100 -34.52 8.41 -10.81
CA ASN A 100 -35.93 8.79 -10.76
C ASN A 100 -36.80 8.16 -11.86
N ASP A 101 -36.23 7.62 -12.95
CA ASP A 101 -37.08 7.24 -14.10
C ASP A 101 -36.63 5.99 -14.88
N ARG A 102 -35.80 5.10 -14.32
CA ARG A 102 -35.25 3.91 -15.02
C ARG A 102 -34.46 4.21 -16.31
N ILE A 103 -34.37 5.47 -16.71
CA ILE A 103 -33.61 5.92 -17.88
C ILE A 103 -32.16 6.08 -17.47
N MET A 104 -31.30 5.31 -18.11
CA MET A 104 -29.86 5.42 -17.96
C MET A 104 -29.39 6.77 -18.54
N ASN A 105 -29.27 7.78 -17.68
CA ASN A 105 -28.75 9.09 -18.05
C ASN A 105 -27.21 9.07 -18.10
N GLN A 106 -26.60 10.09 -18.72
CA GLN A 106 -25.15 10.18 -18.84
C GLN A 106 -24.42 10.19 -17.49
N GLU A 107 -25.02 10.81 -16.47
CA GLU A 107 -24.50 10.90 -15.12
C GLU A 107 -24.37 9.52 -14.44
N LEU A 108 -25.42 8.68 -14.55
CA LEU A 108 -25.43 7.31 -14.04
C LEU A 108 -24.42 6.44 -14.78
N ILE A 109 -24.29 6.60 -16.10
CA ILE A 109 -23.27 5.90 -16.90
C ILE A 109 -21.86 6.28 -16.41
N MET A 110 -21.62 7.54 -16.08
CA MET A 110 -20.33 7.98 -15.53
C MET A 110 -20.04 7.30 -14.20
N ALA A 111 -21.03 7.24 -13.29
CA ALA A 111 -20.90 6.56 -12.01
C ALA A 111 -20.56 5.06 -12.21
N LEU A 112 -21.29 4.34 -13.05
CA LEU A 112 -21.05 2.92 -13.34
C LEU A 112 -19.68 2.67 -13.97
N LYS A 113 -19.29 3.49 -14.96
CA LYS A 113 -17.96 3.41 -15.58
C LYS A 113 -16.85 3.62 -14.56
N SER A 114 -17.02 4.57 -13.63
CA SER A 114 -16.02 4.81 -12.59
C SER A 114 -15.82 3.63 -11.64
N MET A 115 -16.90 2.91 -11.30
CA MET A 115 -16.81 1.66 -10.54
C MET A 115 -16.07 0.59 -11.33
N GLN A 116 -16.36 0.45 -12.62
CA GLN A 116 -15.67 -0.51 -13.48
C GLN A 116 -14.17 -0.21 -13.60
N VAL A 117 -13.81 1.07 -13.76
CA VAL A 117 -12.40 1.51 -13.77
C VAL A 117 -11.73 1.20 -12.42
N TYR A 118 -12.43 1.43 -11.31
CA TYR A 118 -11.93 1.10 -9.97
C TYR A 118 -11.69 -0.41 -9.79
N LEU A 119 -12.61 -1.26 -10.26
CA LEU A 119 -12.46 -2.72 -10.20
C LEU A 119 -11.24 -3.18 -10.98
N GLY A 120 -11.05 -2.68 -12.22
CA GLY A 120 -9.86 -2.97 -13.01
C GLY A 120 -8.56 -2.48 -12.35
N ALA A 121 -8.59 -1.32 -11.70
CA ALA A 121 -7.45 -0.83 -10.92
C ALA A 121 -7.12 -1.76 -9.74
N CYS A 122 -8.14 -2.25 -9.02
CA CYS A 122 -7.94 -3.19 -7.92
C CYS A 122 -7.35 -4.53 -8.41
N GLU A 123 -7.83 -5.06 -9.54
CA GLU A 123 -7.29 -6.30 -10.14
C GLU A 123 -5.81 -6.15 -10.48
N ASN A 124 -5.45 -5.05 -11.16
CA ASN A 124 -4.06 -4.75 -11.50
C ASN A 124 -3.18 -4.67 -10.24
N GLU A 125 -3.63 -3.94 -9.22
CA GLU A 125 -2.90 -3.83 -7.94
C GLU A 125 -2.74 -5.18 -7.24
N ILE A 126 -3.78 -6.02 -7.23
CA ILE A 126 -3.72 -7.37 -6.66
C ILE A 126 -2.70 -8.23 -7.42
N GLU A 127 -2.69 -8.17 -8.75
CA GLU A 127 -1.77 -8.94 -9.58
C GLU A 127 -0.32 -8.49 -9.36
N GLU A 128 -0.07 -7.18 -9.32
CA GLU A 128 1.25 -6.61 -9.04
C GLU A 128 1.76 -7.00 -7.66
N LEU A 129 0.91 -6.94 -6.63
CA LEU A 129 1.27 -7.34 -5.28
C LEU A 129 1.56 -8.85 -5.18
N LYS A 130 0.78 -9.68 -5.89
CA LYS A 130 1.07 -11.13 -5.99
C LYS A 130 2.42 -11.40 -6.65
N LYS A 131 2.80 -10.65 -7.69
CA LYS A 131 4.14 -10.71 -8.29
C LYS A 131 5.22 -10.28 -7.29
N CYS A 132 4.94 -9.29 -6.44
CA CYS A 132 5.86 -8.84 -5.39
C CYS A 132 6.11 -9.91 -4.32
N LEU A 133 5.12 -10.73 -3.95
CA LEU A 133 5.28 -11.83 -2.99
C LEU A 133 6.32 -12.87 -3.42
N LYS A 134 6.54 -13.04 -4.72
CA LYS A 134 7.53 -13.99 -5.26
C LYS A 134 8.96 -13.43 -5.26
N ASN A 135 9.14 -12.13 -5.02
CA ASN A 135 10.44 -11.48 -5.12
C ASN A 135 10.96 -11.09 -3.72
N PRO A 136 11.94 -11.82 -3.16
CA PRO A 136 12.45 -11.57 -1.82
C PRO A 136 13.12 -10.19 -1.67
N PHE A 137 13.70 -9.63 -2.73
CA PHE A 137 14.27 -8.28 -2.71
C PHE A 137 13.20 -7.20 -2.62
N LYS A 138 12.06 -7.39 -3.31
CA LYS A 138 10.92 -6.48 -3.18
C LYS A 138 10.31 -6.57 -1.77
N LEU A 139 10.21 -7.77 -1.21
CA LEU A 139 9.74 -7.97 0.17
C LEU A 139 10.69 -7.31 1.18
N PHE A 140 12.00 -7.49 1.02
CA PHE A 140 12.99 -6.80 1.84
C PHE A 140 12.84 -5.28 1.76
N ALA A 141 12.73 -4.71 0.56
CA ALA A 141 12.56 -3.28 0.37
C ALA A 141 11.26 -2.77 1.02
N GLU A 142 10.19 -3.54 0.96
CA GLU A 142 8.91 -3.20 1.57
C GLU A 142 8.97 -3.25 3.11
N GLY A 143 9.66 -4.25 3.67
CA GLY A 143 9.94 -4.34 5.10
C GLY A 143 10.82 -3.20 5.60
N PHE A 144 11.87 -2.87 4.86
CA PHE A 144 12.75 -1.74 5.19
C PHE A 144 11.98 -0.41 5.18
N ARG A 145 11.18 -0.16 4.14
CA ARG A 145 10.30 1.01 4.08
C ARG A 145 9.34 1.06 5.25
N PHE A 146 8.77 -0.08 5.66
CA PHE A 146 7.88 -0.12 6.81
C PHE A 146 8.60 0.36 8.08
N ILE A 147 9.74 -0.24 8.43
CA ILE A 147 10.51 0.15 9.63
C ILE A 147 10.93 1.61 9.58
N PHE A 148 11.39 2.09 8.43
CA PHE A 148 11.83 3.48 8.28
C PHE A 148 10.67 4.48 8.43
N ASN A 149 9.46 4.10 8.04
CA ASN A 149 8.25 4.93 8.20
C ASN A 149 7.63 4.80 9.59
N THR A 150 7.99 3.81 10.41
CA THR A 150 7.42 3.58 11.74
C THR A 150 7.60 4.78 12.68
N PRO A 151 8.76 5.44 12.79
CA PRO A 151 8.91 6.62 13.64
C PRO A 151 7.95 7.75 13.25
N LEU A 152 7.82 7.99 11.94
CA LEU A 152 6.92 9.03 11.42
C LEU A 152 5.46 8.69 11.70
N PHE A 153 5.09 7.41 11.62
CA PHE A 153 3.76 6.93 12.00
C PHE A 153 3.50 7.10 13.50
N ILE A 154 4.47 6.78 14.36
CA ILE A 154 4.35 6.99 15.82
C ILE A 154 4.10 8.46 16.13
N LEU A 155 4.88 9.38 15.53
CA LEU A 155 4.71 10.82 15.72
C LEU A 155 3.31 11.30 15.33
N GLU A 156 2.74 10.75 14.26
CA GLU A 156 1.38 11.11 13.83
C GLU A 156 0.33 10.52 14.78
N SER A 157 0.46 9.24 15.14
CA SER A 157 -0.49 8.57 16.05
C SER A 157 -0.50 9.17 17.46
N LEU A 158 0.62 9.71 17.93
CA LEU A 158 0.72 10.44 19.20
C LEU A 158 0.19 11.88 19.10
N GLY A 159 -0.24 12.33 17.91
CA GLY A 159 -0.72 13.69 17.68
C GLY A 159 0.38 14.76 17.68
N ILE A 160 1.66 14.37 17.70
CA ILE A 160 2.79 15.30 17.66
C ILE A 160 2.84 16.01 16.31
N ILE A 161 2.53 15.29 15.23
CA ILE A 161 2.36 15.87 13.89
C ILE A 161 0.94 15.62 13.39
N SER A 162 0.40 16.58 12.63
CA SER A 162 -0.92 16.41 11.99
C SER A 162 -0.87 15.38 10.86
N THR A 163 -2.00 14.71 10.61
CA THR A 163 -2.19 13.80 9.47
C THR A 163 -1.84 14.46 8.13
N ARG A 164 -2.16 15.76 7.96
CA ARG A 164 -1.79 16.54 6.78
C ARG A 164 -0.26 16.69 6.64
N MET A 165 0.46 16.85 7.74
CA MET A 165 1.92 16.92 7.74
C MET A 165 2.54 15.56 7.43
N TYR A 166 2.01 14.48 8.01
CA TYR A 166 2.41 13.11 7.74
C TYR A 166 2.34 12.76 6.25
N TYR A 167 1.19 13.03 5.60
CA TYR A 167 1.05 12.77 4.16
C TYR A 167 1.95 13.66 3.30
N ARG A 168 2.14 14.94 3.67
CA ARG A 168 3.09 15.82 2.95
C ARG A 168 4.52 15.29 2.99
N ILE A 169 4.98 14.79 4.14
CA ILE A 169 6.32 14.21 4.27
C ILE A 169 6.43 12.92 3.44
N LYS A 170 5.42 12.05 3.51
CA LYS A 170 5.42 10.78 2.79
C LYS A 170 5.39 10.91 1.27
N VAL A 171 4.73 11.93 0.73
CA VAL A 171 4.63 12.16 -0.72
C VAL A 171 5.85 12.91 -1.25
N ASN A 172 6.66 13.51 -0.37
CA ASN A 172 7.83 14.29 -0.78
C ASN A 172 8.94 13.40 -1.38
N THR A 173 9.36 13.73 -2.61
CA THR A 173 10.46 13.08 -3.32
C THR A 173 11.77 13.07 -2.53
N ILE A 174 12.04 14.14 -1.76
CA ILE A 174 13.24 14.24 -0.89
C ILE A 174 13.21 13.14 0.18
N TYR A 175 12.04 12.92 0.81
CA TYR A 175 11.89 11.88 1.82
C TYR A 175 12.07 10.47 1.24
N TYR A 176 11.59 10.24 0.01
CA TYR A 176 11.86 8.99 -0.72
C TYR A 176 13.34 8.82 -1.06
N PHE A 177 14.03 9.90 -1.42
CA PHE A 177 15.45 9.87 -1.75
C PHE A 177 16.31 9.55 -0.52
N ILE A 178 16.03 10.18 0.62
CA ILE A 178 16.69 9.88 1.91
C ILE A 178 16.48 8.41 2.29
N GLN A 179 15.26 7.88 2.15
CA GLN A 179 14.98 6.46 2.40
C GLN A 179 15.83 5.53 1.52
N ARG A 180 16.01 5.86 0.24
CA ARG A 180 16.84 5.06 -0.68
C ARG A 180 18.31 5.10 -0.29
N ILE A 181 18.84 6.27 0.05
CA ILE A 181 20.24 6.42 0.51
C ILE A 181 20.45 5.69 1.83
N ALA A 182 19.55 5.86 2.80
CA ALA A 182 19.63 5.18 4.10
C ALA A 182 19.59 3.66 3.92
N GLY A 183 18.77 3.14 3.00
CA GLY A 183 18.75 1.73 2.65
C GLY A 183 20.06 1.24 2.04
N LEU A 184 20.66 2.01 1.13
CA LEU A 184 21.96 1.68 0.54
C LEU A 184 23.09 1.70 1.56
N ILE A 185 23.16 2.74 2.39
CA ILE A 185 24.16 2.85 3.46
C ILE A 185 24.00 1.68 4.43
N GLY A 186 22.78 1.41 4.90
CA GLY A 186 22.50 0.28 5.79
C GLY A 186 22.93 -1.06 5.19
N PHE A 187 22.68 -1.26 3.90
CA PHE A 187 23.09 -2.46 3.17
C PHE A 187 24.62 -2.57 3.03
N VAL A 188 25.30 -1.49 2.64
CA VAL A 188 26.77 -1.47 2.50
C VAL A 188 27.44 -1.65 3.87
N SER A 189 26.99 -0.95 4.90
CA SER A 189 27.49 -1.10 6.27
C SER A 189 27.35 -2.54 6.77
N ALA A 190 26.23 -3.19 6.46
CA ALA A 190 26.00 -4.59 6.76
C ALA A 190 26.98 -5.53 6.03
N VAL A 191 27.21 -5.33 4.73
CA VAL A 191 28.16 -6.13 3.94
C VAL A 191 29.58 -5.94 4.45
N VAL A 192 30.02 -4.69 4.63
CA VAL A 192 31.36 -4.35 5.13
C VAL A 192 31.58 -4.92 6.52
N GLY A 193 30.61 -4.78 7.44
CA GLY A 193 30.70 -5.39 8.77
C GLY A 193 30.83 -6.91 8.74
N THR A 194 30.21 -7.56 7.75
CA THR A 194 30.34 -9.01 7.55
C THR A 194 31.73 -9.41 7.04
N ILE A 195 32.34 -8.60 6.16
CA ILE A 195 33.67 -8.82 5.59
C ILE A 195 34.77 -8.56 6.63
N GLN A 196 34.75 -7.41 7.31
CA GLN A 196 35.73 -7.05 8.33
C GLN A 196 35.74 -8.03 9.50
N GLY A 197 34.58 -8.61 9.84
CA GLY A 197 34.51 -9.69 10.82
C GLY A 197 35.37 -10.92 10.48
N LYS A 198 35.69 -11.18 9.20
CA LYS A 198 36.62 -12.26 8.80
C LYS A 198 38.08 -11.90 9.05
N GLU A 199 38.50 -10.67 8.72
CA GLU A 199 39.91 -10.24 8.86
C GLU A 199 40.35 -10.21 10.33
N VAL A 200 39.48 -9.70 11.21
CA VAL A 200 39.76 -9.67 12.67
C VAL A 200 39.91 -11.08 13.23
N LEU A 201 39.05 -12.03 12.84
CA LEU A 201 39.15 -13.42 13.28
C LEU A 201 40.40 -14.12 12.73
N PHE A 202 40.77 -13.85 11.48
CA PHE A 202 41.95 -14.45 10.85
C PHE A 202 43.26 -13.94 11.50
N ASN A 203 43.31 -12.65 11.86
CA ASN A 203 44.45 -12.08 12.57
C ASN A 203 44.58 -12.62 14.00
N ILE A 204 43.49 -12.80 14.73
CA ILE A 204 43.52 -13.42 16.06
C ILE A 204 44.01 -14.87 15.97
N TYR A 205 43.54 -15.64 14.99
CA TYR A 205 44.00 -17.01 14.77
C TYR A 205 45.50 -17.09 14.45
N ASN A 206 45.99 -16.26 13.52
CA ASN A 206 47.41 -16.25 13.17
C ASN A 206 48.31 -15.78 14.32
N LYS A 207 47.85 -14.82 15.13
CA LYS A 207 48.60 -14.33 16.29
C LYS A 207 48.63 -15.38 17.41
N GLY A 208 47.52 -16.09 17.63
CA GLY A 208 47.44 -17.22 18.57
C GLY A 208 48.28 -18.42 18.13
N SER A 209 48.25 -18.78 16.85
CA SER A 209 49.07 -19.86 16.27
C SER A 209 50.57 -19.60 16.43
N LYS A 210 51.02 -18.36 16.18
CA LYS A 210 52.43 -17.94 16.40
C LYS A 210 52.86 -17.97 17.87
N LEU A 211 51.94 -17.66 18.79
CA LEU A 211 52.20 -17.72 20.23
C LEU A 211 52.34 -19.16 20.73
N ILE A 212 51.51 -20.08 20.21
CA ILE A 212 51.61 -21.51 20.53
C ILE A 212 52.93 -22.07 19.96
N THR A 213 53.30 -21.71 18.73
CA THR A 213 54.59 -22.17 18.16
C THR A 213 55.83 -21.56 18.84
N SER A 214 55.72 -20.42 19.54
CA SER A 214 56.84 -19.88 20.34
C SER A 214 56.94 -20.46 21.75
N ILE A 215 55.88 -21.08 22.26
CA ILE A 215 55.88 -21.76 23.57
C ILE A 215 56.43 -23.18 23.48
N PHE A 216 56.33 -23.81 22.30
CA PHE A 216 56.83 -25.17 22.02
C PHE A 216 58.22 -25.21 21.33
N LYS A 217 59.00 -24.13 21.43
CA LYS A 217 60.40 -24.04 21.01
C LYS A 217 61.28 -23.76 22.22
#